data_AF-A0A930EQZ5-F1
#
_entry.id   AF-A0A930EQZ5-F1
#
_cell.length_a   1.000
_cell.length_b   1.000
_cell.length_c   1.000
_cell.angle_alpha   90.00
_cell.angle_beta   90.00
_cell.angle_gamma   90.00
#
_symmetry.space_group_name_H-M   'P 1'
#
loop_
_entity.id
_entity.type
_entity.pdbx_description
1 polymer ?
#
loop_
_entity_poly.entity_id
_entity_poly.type
_entity_poly.pdbx_seq_one_letter_code
_entity_poly.pdbx_strand_id
1 'polypeptide(L)'
;MITKEKFQYTDGKMKGFRHTIAMIMQLGDRLEELAITLSGNTLKSPTIKSTEEAKYQSGTRIFHDNLIALSAEEEETRKEYDRYEREYKDYATFFQKLDDSEIEILRLRYENGFDYVTIAKILYTSHGYVYKKICQILDKW
;
A
#
# COMPACT_ATOMS: atom_id res chain seq x y z
N MET A 1 -30.78 -0.22 -7.83
CA MET A 1 -30.62 0.36 -6.48
C MET A 1 -29.71 -0.59 -5.72
N ILE A 2 -28.54 -0.13 -5.28
CA ILE A 2 -27.55 -0.96 -4.59
C ILE A 2 -28.18 -1.69 -3.40
N THR A 3 -27.86 -2.98 -3.22
CA THR A 3 -28.32 -3.72 -2.04
C THR A 3 -27.62 -3.18 -0.79
N LYS A 4 -28.28 -3.28 0.38
CA LYS A 4 -27.69 -2.83 1.64
C LYS A 4 -26.33 -3.50 1.91
N GLU A 5 -26.22 -4.78 1.62
CA GLU A 5 -25.01 -5.58 1.77
C GLU A 5 -23.88 -5.09 0.85
N LYS A 6 -24.17 -4.89 -0.44
CA LYS A 6 -23.19 -4.36 -1.39
C LYS A 6 -22.74 -2.96 -0.99
N PHE A 7 -23.66 -2.10 -0.53
CA PHE A 7 -23.32 -0.77 -0.04
C PHE A 7 -22.40 -0.83 1.19
N GLN A 8 -22.73 -1.66 2.19
CA GLN A 8 -21.90 -1.80 3.38
C GLN A 8 -20.50 -2.32 3.07
N TYR A 9 -20.40 -3.29 2.15
CA TYR A 9 -19.12 -3.84 1.70
C TYR A 9 -18.27 -2.78 0.99
N THR A 10 -18.85 -2.10 0.00
CA THR A 10 -18.15 -1.08 -0.81
C THR A 10 -17.78 0.17 0.00
N ASP A 11 -18.67 0.62 0.90
CA ASP A 11 -18.37 1.72 1.84
C ASP A 11 -17.23 1.34 2.80
N GLY A 12 -17.22 0.10 3.30
CA GLY A 12 -16.14 -0.44 4.12
C GLY A 12 -14.81 -0.49 3.36
N LYS A 13 -14.83 -0.98 2.12
CA LYS A 13 -13.67 -1.02 1.23
C LYS A 13 -13.12 0.40 0.99
N MET A 14 -13.98 1.36 0.62
CA MET A 14 -13.55 2.75 0.42
C MET A 14 -12.92 3.40 1.65
N LYS A 15 -13.38 3.07 2.86
CA LYS A 15 -12.72 3.51 4.11
C LYS A 15 -11.31 2.93 4.28
N GLY A 16 -11.06 1.74 3.73
CA GLY A 16 -9.76 1.08 3.73
C GLY A 16 -8.75 1.63 2.72
N PHE A 17 -9.20 2.37 1.69
CA PHE A 17 -8.35 2.83 0.59
C PHE A 17 -7.06 3.53 1.04
N ARG A 18 -7.15 4.48 1.99
CA ARG A 18 -5.98 5.20 2.51
C ARG A 18 -4.99 4.26 3.21
N HIS A 19 -5.51 3.26 3.92
CA HIS A 19 -4.68 2.26 4.58
C HIS A 19 -3.96 1.38 3.55
N THR A 20 -4.67 0.92 2.50
CA THR A 20 -4.07 0.16 1.40
C THR A 20 -2.89 0.91 0.77
N ILE A 21 -3.05 2.21 0.46
CA ILE A 21 -1.95 3.03 -0.09
C ILE A 21 -0.78 3.13 0.91
N ALA A 22 -1.07 3.41 2.19
CA ALA A 22 -0.03 3.53 3.20
C ALA A 22 0.77 2.23 3.36
N MET A 23 0.10 1.07 3.32
CA MET A 23 0.76 -0.23 3.40
C MET A 23 1.63 -0.51 2.18
N ILE A 24 1.18 -0.19 0.96
CA ILE A 24 2.00 -0.35 -0.25
C ILE A 24 3.29 0.47 -0.14
N MET A 25 3.20 1.72 0.32
CA MET A 25 4.38 2.57 0.51
C MET A 25 5.32 1.99 1.55
N GLN A 26 4.82 1.62 2.74
CA GLN A 26 5.63 1.07 3.82
C GLN A 26 6.32 -0.25 3.44
N LEU A 27 5.60 -1.15 2.78
CA LEU A 27 6.14 -2.43 2.31
C LEU A 27 7.13 -2.22 1.17
N GLY A 28 6.88 -1.27 0.27
CA GLY A 28 7.79 -0.88 -0.79
C GLY A 28 9.13 -0.38 -0.24
N ASP A 29 9.08 0.56 0.70
CA ASP A 29 10.27 1.09 1.40
C ASP A 29 11.05 -0.06 2.07
N ARG A 30 10.34 -0.98 2.75
CA ARG A 30 10.96 -2.13 3.41
C ARG A 30 11.62 -3.10 2.44
N LEU A 31 10.99 -3.37 1.30
CA LEU A 31 11.56 -4.22 0.25
C LEU A 31 12.82 -3.59 -0.37
N GLU A 32 12.87 -2.26 -0.50
CA GLU A 32 14.08 -1.55 -0.96
C GLU A 32 15.22 -1.67 0.06
N GLU A 33 14.94 -1.48 1.35
CA GLU A 33 15.92 -1.67 2.43
C GLU A 33 16.48 -3.10 2.45
N LEU A 34 15.61 -4.11 2.34
CA LEU A 34 16.00 -5.51 2.28
C LEU A 34 16.86 -5.81 1.05
N ALA A 35 16.50 -5.26 -0.12
CA ALA A 35 17.27 -5.42 -1.34
C ALA A 35 18.69 -4.81 -1.21
N ILE A 36 18.83 -3.64 -0.59
CA ILE A 36 20.15 -3.01 -0.34
C ILE A 36 21.00 -3.88 0.60
N THR A 37 20.38 -4.42 1.64
CA THR A 37 21.05 -5.24 2.66
C THR A 37 21.49 -6.59 2.08
N LEU A 38 20.61 -7.25 1.32
CA LEU A 38 20.85 -8.56 0.70
C LEU A 38 21.80 -8.49 -0.50
N SER A 39 21.73 -7.42 -1.31
CA SER A 39 22.63 -7.21 -2.46
C SER A 39 24.08 -6.93 -2.06
N GLY A 40 24.35 -6.74 -0.77
CA GLY A 40 25.71 -6.69 -0.26
C GLY A 40 26.46 -5.44 -0.70
N ASN A 41 25.82 -4.27 -0.72
CA ASN A 41 26.55 -3.00 -0.79
C ASN A 41 27.46 -2.77 0.46
N THR A 42 27.48 -3.73 1.39
CA THR A 42 28.42 -3.89 2.51
C THR A 42 29.37 -5.11 2.38
N LEU A 43 29.36 -5.86 1.27
CA LEU A 43 30.04 -7.15 1.10
C LEU A 43 31.03 -7.14 -0.09
N LYS A 44 32.20 -6.54 0.12
CA LYS A 44 33.41 -7.07 -0.56
C LYS A 44 33.90 -8.27 0.24
N SER A 45 33.84 -9.47 -0.33
CA SER A 45 34.70 -10.58 0.10
C SER A 45 36.15 -10.11 0.09
N PRO A 46 36.96 -10.38 1.13
CA PRO A 46 38.38 -10.02 1.09
C PRO A 46 39.01 -10.72 -0.11
N THR A 47 39.50 -9.96 -1.08
CA THR A 47 40.29 -10.53 -2.17
C THR A 47 41.61 -10.99 -1.55
N ILE A 48 41.83 -12.30 -1.43
CA ILE A 48 43.11 -12.84 -0.96
C ILE A 48 44.13 -12.56 -2.06
N LYS A 49 45.01 -11.58 -1.82
CA LYS A 49 46.02 -11.15 -2.79
C LYS A 49 47.28 -12.03 -2.79
N SER A 50 47.52 -12.83 -1.75
CA SER A 50 48.62 -13.81 -1.70
C SER A 50 48.52 -14.81 -0.51
N THR A 51 49.28 -15.91 -0.57
CA THR A 51 49.39 -16.93 0.50
C THR A 51 50.08 -16.44 1.78
N GLU A 52 50.95 -15.43 1.67
CA GLU A 52 51.63 -14.81 2.81
C GLU A 52 50.69 -13.87 3.60
N GLU A 53 49.82 -13.12 2.93
CA GLU A 53 48.83 -12.24 3.58
C GLU A 53 47.69 -13.00 4.26
N ALA A 54 47.40 -14.23 3.83
CA ALA A 54 46.36 -15.07 4.43
C ALA A 54 46.65 -15.43 5.89
N LYS A 55 47.94 -15.54 6.27
CA LYS A 55 48.36 -15.83 7.65
C LYS A 55 47.96 -14.72 8.64
N TYR A 56 47.75 -13.50 8.15
CA TYR A 56 47.39 -12.32 8.94
C TYR A 56 45.91 -11.92 8.81
N GLN A 57 45.09 -12.72 8.12
CA GLN A 57 43.65 -12.47 8.07
C GLN A 57 43.02 -12.75 9.44
N SER A 58 42.61 -11.68 10.11
CA SER A 58 41.94 -11.70 11.40
C SER A 58 40.53 -12.29 11.27
N GLY A 59 40.39 -13.59 11.57
CA GLY A 59 39.16 -14.27 11.98
C GLY A 59 37.99 -14.28 10.98
N THR A 60 37.13 -15.31 11.11
CA THR A 60 35.84 -15.38 10.42
C THR A 60 35.03 -14.11 10.73
N ARG A 61 34.71 -13.31 9.70
CA ARG A 61 33.73 -12.22 9.84
C ARG A 61 32.39 -12.84 10.19
N ILE A 62 31.98 -12.72 11.45
CA ILE A 62 30.61 -13.00 11.87
C ILE A 62 29.74 -11.97 11.14
N PHE A 63 28.85 -12.45 10.28
CA PHE A 63 27.88 -11.58 9.61
C PHE A 63 27.03 -10.90 10.69
N HIS A 64 26.99 -9.57 10.67
CA HIS A 64 26.24 -8.80 11.66
C HIS A 64 24.72 -9.08 11.54
N ASP A 65 24.27 -9.50 10.36
CA ASP A 65 22.87 -9.75 10.03
C ASP A 65 22.64 -11.21 9.58
N ASN A 66 21.56 -11.81 10.08
CA ASN A 66 21.14 -13.15 9.71
C ASN A 66 20.50 -13.15 8.31
N LEU A 67 21.33 -13.31 7.27
CA LEU A 67 20.89 -13.26 5.86
C LEU A 67 19.73 -14.22 5.56
N ILE A 68 19.68 -15.40 6.19
CA ILE A 68 18.59 -16.36 6.00
C ILE A 68 17.26 -15.79 6.52
N ALA A 69 17.30 -15.12 7.69
CA ALA A 69 16.11 -14.47 8.24
C ALA A 69 15.68 -13.27 7.40
N LEU A 70 16.62 -12.48 6.88
CA LEU A 70 16.32 -11.35 6.00
C LEU A 70 15.71 -11.79 4.66
N SER A 71 16.18 -12.89 4.08
CA SER A 71 15.57 -13.46 2.86
C SER A 71 14.16 -13.99 3.12
N ALA A 72 13.92 -14.61 4.29
CA ALA A 72 12.57 -15.04 4.66
C ALA A 72 11.63 -13.84 4.86
N GLU A 73 12.11 -12.78 5.52
CA GLU A 73 11.37 -11.52 5.68
C GLU A 73 11.03 -10.87 4.33
N GLU A 74 11.98 -10.86 3.38
CA GLU A 74 11.73 -10.34 2.03
C GLU A 74 10.59 -11.08 1.35
N GLU A 75 10.58 -12.41 1.42
CA GLU A 75 9.54 -13.24 0.81
C GLU A 75 8.16 -12.95 1.42
N GLU A 76 8.07 -12.85 2.74
CA GLU A 76 6.82 -12.51 3.44
C GLU A 76 6.34 -11.10 3.10
N THR A 77 7.24 -10.12 3.17
CA THR A 77 6.96 -8.71 2.85
C THR A 77 6.47 -8.59 1.40
N ARG A 78 7.05 -9.35 0.47
CA ARG A 78 6.65 -9.31 -0.95
C ARG A 78 5.29 -9.93 -1.19
N LYS A 79 4.96 -11.05 -0.53
CA LYS A 79 3.61 -11.63 -0.57
C LYS A 79 2.57 -10.65 -0.06
N GLU A 80 2.89 -9.91 0.99
CA GLU A 80 2.01 -8.89 1.54
C GLU A 80 1.86 -7.69 0.62
N TYR A 81 2.97 -7.21 0.03
CA TYR A 81 2.97 -6.17 -0.99
C TYR A 81 2.06 -6.55 -2.18
N ASP A 82 2.23 -7.75 -2.74
CA ASP A 82 1.43 -8.24 -3.87
C ASP A 82 -0.05 -8.38 -3.53
N ARG A 83 -0.40 -8.63 -2.26
CA ARG A 83 -1.78 -8.64 -1.79
C ARG A 83 -2.37 -7.23 -1.85
N TYR A 84 -1.68 -6.24 -1.27
CA TYR A 84 -2.17 -4.86 -1.29
C TYR A 84 -2.14 -4.24 -2.69
N GLU A 85 -1.17 -4.60 -3.53
CA GLU A 85 -1.11 -4.15 -4.92
C GLU A 85 -2.33 -4.64 -5.73
N ARG A 86 -2.76 -5.89 -5.52
CA ARG A 86 -4.01 -6.40 -6.10
C ARG A 86 -5.22 -5.64 -5.60
N GLU A 87 -5.29 -5.35 -4.31
CA GLU A 87 -6.37 -4.54 -3.75
C GLU A 87 -6.40 -3.13 -4.36
N TYR A 88 -5.23 -2.50 -4.51
CA TYR A 88 -5.07 -1.21 -5.18
C TYR A 88 -5.55 -1.24 -6.63
N LYS A 89 -5.26 -2.30 -7.38
CA LYS A 89 -5.75 -2.48 -8.76
C LYS A 89 -7.28 -2.51 -8.84
N ASP A 90 -7.97 -3.05 -7.83
CA ASP A 90 -9.43 -2.98 -7.75
C ASP A 90 -9.91 -1.53 -7.59
N TYR A 91 -9.30 -0.74 -6.70
CA TYR A 91 -9.63 0.68 -6.54
C TYR A 91 -9.35 1.46 -7.83
N ALA A 92 -8.21 1.24 -8.47
CA ALA A 92 -7.85 1.91 -9.72
C ALA A 92 -8.88 1.63 -10.83
N THR A 93 -9.29 0.36 -10.96
CA THR A 93 -10.34 -0.05 -11.91
C THR A 93 -11.68 0.59 -11.59
N PHE A 94 -12.02 0.73 -10.31
CA PHE A 94 -13.23 1.42 -9.88
C PHE A 94 -13.19 2.91 -10.21
N PHE A 95 -12.11 3.62 -9.86
CA PHE A 95 -11.97 5.05 -10.11
C PHE A 95 -12.00 5.42 -11.60
N GLN A 96 -11.52 4.53 -12.49
CA GLN A 96 -11.63 4.72 -13.94
C GLN A 96 -13.08 4.79 -14.46
N LYS A 97 -14.06 4.29 -13.70
CA LYS A 97 -15.49 4.33 -14.07
C LYS A 97 -16.19 5.64 -13.64
N LEU A 98 -15.49 6.51 -12.93
CA LEU A 98 -16.05 7.70 -12.30
C LEU A 98 -15.72 8.96 -13.08
N ASP A 99 -16.64 9.92 -13.05
CA ASP A 99 -16.39 11.27 -13.52
C ASP A 99 -15.80 12.17 -12.40
N ASP A 100 -15.29 13.34 -12.76
CA ASP A 100 -14.66 14.28 -11.83
C ASP A 100 -15.58 14.68 -10.67
N SER A 101 -16.89 14.80 -10.93
CA SER A 101 -17.87 15.19 -9.90
C SER A 101 -18.09 14.07 -8.88
N GLU A 102 -18.07 12.82 -9.36
CA GLU A 102 -18.18 11.63 -8.52
C GLU A 102 -16.92 11.43 -7.69
N ILE A 103 -15.74 11.65 -8.28
CA ILE A 103 -14.46 11.62 -7.58
C ILE A 103 -14.44 12.66 -6.45
N GLU A 104 -14.89 13.90 -6.71
CA GLU A 104 -14.91 14.94 -5.68
C GLU A 104 -15.84 14.59 -4.51
N ILE A 105 -17.01 14.00 -4.78
CA ILE A 105 -17.91 13.52 -3.71
C ILE A 105 -17.22 12.44 -2.86
N LEU A 106 -16.51 11.49 -3.49
CA LEU A 106 -15.78 10.45 -2.76
C LEU A 106 -14.63 11.03 -1.94
N ARG A 107 -13.90 12.01 -2.48
CA ARG A 107 -12.83 12.72 -1.77
C ARG A 107 -13.35 13.40 -0.51
N LEU A 108 -14.42 14.20 -0.62
CA LEU A 108 -15.04 14.84 0.55
C LEU A 108 -15.50 13.82 1.61
N ARG A 109 -15.96 12.64 1.18
CA ARG A 109 -16.45 11.59 2.07
C ARG A 109 -15.34 10.79 2.75
N TYR A 110 -14.40 10.26 1.97
CA TYR A 110 -13.46 9.24 2.43
C TYR A 110 -12.06 9.79 2.71
N GLU A 111 -11.65 10.86 2.01
CA GLU A 111 -10.37 11.53 2.25
C GLU A 111 -10.53 12.57 3.37
N ASN A 112 -11.52 13.46 3.26
CA ASN A 112 -11.76 14.51 4.25
C ASN A 112 -12.60 14.05 5.45
N GLY A 113 -13.30 12.91 5.34
CA GLY A 113 -14.09 12.35 6.44
C GLY A 113 -15.39 13.11 6.74
N PHE A 114 -15.90 13.92 5.81
CA PHE A 114 -17.12 14.69 6.05
C PHE A 114 -18.37 13.80 6.08
N ASP A 115 -19.34 14.21 6.89
CA ASP A 115 -20.67 13.60 6.89
C ASP A 115 -21.50 14.09 5.69
N TYR A 116 -22.57 13.37 5.37
CA TYR A 116 -23.42 13.70 4.21
C TYR A 116 -24.05 15.10 4.32
N VAL A 117 -24.28 15.58 5.55
CA VAL A 117 -24.84 16.92 5.80
C VAL A 117 -23.82 18.01 5.47
N THR A 118 -22.57 17.84 5.88
CA THR A 118 -21.48 18.77 5.58
C THR A 118 -21.16 18.79 4.10
N ILE A 119 -21.10 17.62 3.45
CA ILE A 119 -20.94 17.53 1.99
C ILE A 119 -22.08 18.25 1.27
N ALA A 120 -23.33 18.04 1.73
CA ALA A 120 -24.47 18.72 1.14
C ALA A 120 -24.37 20.24 1.25
N LYS A 121 -23.87 20.78 2.37
CA LYS A 121 -23.60 22.21 2.53
C LYS A 121 -22.51 22.71 1.58
N ILE A 122 -21.40 21.97 1.46
CA ILE A 122 -20.28 22.31 0.56
C ILE A 122 -20.75 22.37 -0.90
N LEU A 123 -21.58 21.41 -1.31
CA LEU A 123 -22.07 21.28 -2.69
C LEU A 123 -23.39 22.04 -2.93
N TYR A 124 -23.84 22.87 -1.97
CA TYR A 124 -25.10 23.62 -2.04
C TYR A 124 -26.32 22.77 -2.46
N THR A 125 -26.44 21.58 -1.88
CA THR A 125 -27.47 20.57 -2.20
C THR A 125 -28.11 20.00 -0.93
N SER A 126 -28.93 18.96 -1.07
CA SER A 126 -29.57 18.25 0.04
C SER A 126 -28.81 17.00 0.45
N HIS A 127 -28.89 16.65 1.74
CA HIS A 127 -28.38 15.40 2.28
C HIS A 127 -28.86 14.18 1.49
N GLY A 128 -30.16 14.13 1.13
CA GLY A 128 -30.75 13.02 0.41
C GLY A 128 -30.18 12.87 -1.01
N TYR A 129 -29.83 13.98 -1.66
CA TYR A 129 -29.15 13.95 -2.94
C TYR A 129 -27.74 13.36 -2.82
N VAL A 130 -26.95 13.83 -1.83
CA VAL A 130 -25.59 13.31 -1.58
C VAL A 130 -25.62 11.81 -1.29
N TYR A 131 -26.50 11.36 -0.39
CA TYR A 131 -26.64 9.95 -0.07
C TYR A 131 -26.96 9.10 -1.32
N LYS A 132 -27.96 9.54 -2.12
CA LYS A 132 -28.30 8.84 -3.37
C LYS A 132 -27.12 8.81 -4.34
N LYS A 133 -26.38 9.91 -4.47
CA LYS A 133 -25.20 9.98 -5.33
C LYS A 133 -24.10 9.03 -4.88
N ILE A 134 -23.77 8.99 -3.60
CA ILE A 134 -22.79 8.03 -3.06
C ILE A 134 -23.24 6.60 -3.31
N CYS A 135 -24.52 6.27 -3.08
CA CYS A 135 -25.03 4.93 -3.40
C CYS A 135 -24.91 4.59 -4.90
N GLN A 136 -25.16 5.55 -5.80
CA GLN A 136 -25.00 5.35 -7.25
C GLN A 136 -23.53 5.16 -7.63
N ILE A 137 -22.62 5.94 -7.05
CA ILE A 137 -21.18 5.85 -7.27
C ILE A 137 -20.67 4.49 -6.83
N LEU A 138 -20.98 4.07 -5.60
CA LEU A 138 -20.54 2.78 -5.05
C LEU A 138 -21.16 1.57 -5.77
N ASP A 139 -22.29 1.74 -6.46
CA ASP A 139 -22.88 0.66 -7.26
C ASP A 139 -22.08 0.36 -8.54
N LYS A 140 -21.23 1.28 -8.99
CA LYS A 140 -20.32 1.08 -10.12
C LYS A 140 -19.14 0.18 -9.79
N TRP A 141 -18.91 -0.08 -8.50
CA TRP A 141 -17.97 -1.10 -8.05
C TRP A 141 -18.43 -2.46 -8.58
#